data_AF-A0A6M0AQ39-F1
#
_entry.id   AF-A0A6M0AQ39-F1
#
_cell.length_a   1.000
_cell.length_b   1.000
_cell.length_c   1.000
_cell.angle_alpha   90.00
_cell.angle_beta   90.00
_cell.angle_gamma   90.00
#
_symmetry.space_group_name_H-M   'P 1'
#
loop_
_entity.id
_entity.type
_entity.pdbx_description
1 polymer ?
#
loop_
_entity_poly.entity_id
_entity_poly.type
_entity_poly.pdbx_seq_one_letter_code
_entity_poly.pdbx_strand_id
1 'polypeptide(L)'
;MTNQKIANDAVNAAKIQNGTVGTAELANNSVTNQKIANNAVNAAKIQNGTVGTAELANNSVTNQKIANNAVNAAKIQNGTVGTAELANNSVTNAKIANNAVNAAKIQDGTVGTAELANKSVTNAKIADKSISMVKLDDVTRNQLDNASQVQTLQGQIRNLEQRIRVIERRLRIDIVVPDPDPDPIPDPVPDPDPRPRPGPVKDLPQKDSSTDPEQET
;
A
#
# COMPACT_ATOMS: atom_id res chain seq x y z
N MET A 1 -80.55 -38.67 44.74
CA MET A 1 -79.35 -38.39 45.54
C MET A 1 -79.20 -36.88 45.63
N THR A 2 -79.41 -36.30 46.82
CA THR A 2 -79.21 -34.87 47.05
C THR A 2 -77.72 -34.61 47.09
N ASN A 3 -77.17 -33.90 46.10
CA ASN A 3 -75.77 -33.48 46.12
C ASN A 3 -75.56 -32.60 47.36
N GLN A 4 -74.97 -33.16 48.42
CA GLN A 4 -74.45 -32.35 49.51
C GLN A 4 -73.46 -31.36 48.89
N LYS A 5 -73.78 -30.07 48.97
CA LYS A 5 -72.89 -29.02 48.49
C LYS A 5 -71.69 -28.96 49.42
N ILE A 6 -70.50 -29.18 48.86
CA ILE A 6 -69.24 -28.83 49.52
C ILE A 6 -69.23 -27.31 49.71
N ALA A 7 -68.88 -26.85 50.92
CA ALA A 7 -68.75 -25.43 51.18
C ALA A 7 -67.56 -24.82 50.39
N ASN A 8 -67.62 -23.52 50.10
CA ASN A 8 -66.52 -22.81 49.46
C ASN A 8 -65.21 -23.01 50.26
N ASP A 9 -64.10 -23.21 49.55
CA ASP A 9 -62.76 -23.43 50.10
C ASP A 9 -62.62 -24.65 51.05
N ALA A 10 -63.66 -25.50 51.14
CA ALA A 10 -63.62 -26.68 51.99
C ALA A 10 -62.59 -27.72 51.52
N VAL A 11 -62.16 -27.67 50.25
CA VAL A 11 -61.00 -28.41 49.74
C VAL A 11 -59.92 -27.39 49.38
N ASN A 12 -58.87 -27.33 50.19
CA ASN A 12 -57.71 -26.47 49.97
C ASN A 12 -56.47 -27.32 49.71
N ALA A 13 -55.35 -26.68 49.35
CA ALA A 13 -54.11 -27.39 49.02
C ALA A 13 -53.63 -28.36 50.11
N ALA A 14 -53.86 -28.06 51.40
CA ALA A 14 -53.46 -28.93 52.51
C ALA A 14 -54.28 -30.24 52.61
N LYS A 15 -55.46 -30.28 51.98
CA LYS A 15 -56.34 -31.46 51.92
C LYS A 15 -56.08 -32.33 50.69
N ILE A 16 -55.20 -31.89 49.78
CA ILE A 16 -54.82 -32.62 48.57
C ILE A 16 -53.42 -33.17 48.80
N GLN A 17 -53.29 -34.49 48.75
CA GLN A 17 -51.99 -35.13 48.89
C GLN A 17 -51.09 -34.80 47.69
N ASN A 18 -49.79 -34.58 47.93
CA ASN A 18 -48.85 -34.26 46.87
C ASN A 18 -48.81 -35.36 45.78
N GLY A 19 -48.87 -34.94 44.52
CA GLY A 19 -48.78 -35.83 43.36
C GLY A 19 -50.07 -36.57 43.01
N THR A 20 -51.16 -36.43 43.76
CA THR A 20 -52.43 -37.14 43.44
C THR A 20 -53.23 -36.49 42.32
N VAL A 21 -52.94 -35.24 41.95
CA VAL A 21 -53.52 -34.58 40.78
C VAL A 21 -52.52 -34.70 39.63
N GLY A 22 -52.76 -35.66 38.75
CA GLY A 22 -51.98 -35.92 37.55
C GLY A 22 -52.68 -35.42 36.29
N THR A 23 -52.28 -35.95 35.14
CA THR A 23 -52.85 -35.58 33.83
C THR A 23 -54.28 -36.06 33.64
N ALA A 24 -54.68 -37.18 34.26
CA ALA A 24 -56.03 -37.73 34.14
C ALA A 24 -57.08 -36.89 34.88
N GLU A 25 -56.68 -36.24 35.97
CA GLU A 25 -57.52 -35.37 36.79
C GLU A 25 -57.68 -33.96 36.20
N LEU A 26 -56.80 -33.59 35.25
CA LEU A 26 -56.83 -32.30 34.56
C LEU A 26 -57.50 -32.43 33.19
N ALA A 27 -58.70 -31.86 33.04
CA ALA A 27 -59.35 -31.77 31.74
C ALA A 27 -58.48 -30.98 30.73
N ASN A 28 -58.59 -31.32 29.45
CA ASN A 28 -57.88 -30.60 28.37
C ASN A 28 -58.16 -29.09 28.45
N ASN A 29 -57.10 -28.28 28.28
CA ASN A 29 -57.14 -26.81 28.37
C ASN A 29 -57.58 -26.23 29.73
N SER A 30 -57.71 -27.05 30.78
CA SER A 30 -58.12 -26.57 32.11
C SER A 30 -57.09 -25.64 32.75
N VAL A 31 -55.80 -25.87 32.48
CA VAL A 31 -54.69 -25.00 32.91
C VAL A 31 -54.49 -23.90 31.86
N THR A 32 -55.07 -22.73 32.13
CA THR A 32 -54.93 -21.53 31.30
C THR A 32 -53.76 -20.67 31.77
N ASN A 33 -53.30 -19.72 30.95
CA ASN A 33 -52.20 -18.81 31.33
C ASN A 33 -52.43 -18.10 32.68
N GLN A 34 -53.68 -17.72 32.99
CA GLN A 34 -54.03 -17.07 34.27
C GLN A 34 -53.86 -18.00 35.49
N LYS A 35 -53.86 -19.33 35.30
CA LYS A 35 -53.61 -20.31 36.36
C LYS A 35 -52.14 -20.62 36.54
N ILE A 36 -51.28 -20.21 35.61
CA ILE A 36 -49.82 -20.38 35.69
C ILE A 36 -49.25 -19.12 36.31
N ALA A 37 -48.71 -19.23 37.52
CA ALA A 37 -48.06 -18.11 38.17
C ALA A 37 -46.83 -17.63 37.38
N ASN A 38 -46.48 -16.35 37.53
CA ASN A 38 -45.27 -15.79 36.91
C ASN A 38 -44.04 -16.61 37.32
N ASN A 39 -43.18 -16.93 36.35
CA ASN A 39 -41.97 -17.76 36.53
C ASN A 39 -42.23 -19.20 36.99
N ALA A 40 -43.48 -19.66 37.02
CA ALA A 40 -43.79 -21.05 37.39
C ALA A 40 -43.11 -22.05 36.46
N VAL A 41 -43.03 -21.74 35.16
CA VAL A 41 -42.23 -22.49 34.17
C VAL A 41 -40.92 -21.74 33.94
N ASN A 42 -39.84 -22.21 34.55
CA ASN A 42 -38.50 -21.66 34.40
C ASN A 42 -37.61 -22.62 33.60
N ALA A 43 -36.39 -22.21 33.25
CA ALA A 43 -35.48 -23.02 32.43
C ALA A 43 -35.23 -24.42 33.01
N ALA A 44 -35.19 -24.58 34.34
CA ALA A 44 -35.00 -25.89 34.98
C ALA A 44 -36.18 -26.86 34.79
N LYS A 45 -37.37 -26.35 34.44
CA LYS A 45 -38.56 -27.17 34.14
C LYS A 45 -38.73 -27.45 32.65
N ILE A 46 -37.92 -26.85 31.79
CA ILE A 46 -37.94 -27.08 30.35
C ILE A 46 -36.80 -28.02 30.02
N GLN A 47 -37.12 -29.18 29.46
CA GLN A 47 -36.10 -30.14 29.05
C GLN A 47 -35.22 -29.56 27.92
N ASN A 48 -33.94 -29.93 27.88
CA ASN A 48 -33.07 -29.49 26.81
C ASN A 48 -33.55 -30.04 25.46
N GLY A 49 -33.64 -29.16 24.47
CA GLY A 49 -34.00 -29.51 23.09
C GLY A 49 -35.50 -29.61 22.79
N THR A 50 -36.40 -29.45 23.77
CA THR A 50 -37.85 -29.46 23.50
C THR A 50 -38.36 -28.17 22.86
N VAL A 51 -37.67 -27.05 23.01
CA VAL A 51 -38.00 -25.80 22.30
C VAL A 51 -37.24 -25.79 20.97
N GLY A 52 -37.93 -26.12 19.89
CA GLY A 52 -37.42 -26.10 18.52
C GLY A 52 -37.83 -24.85 17.76
N THR A 53 -37.70 -24.92 16.43
CA THR A 53 -38.06 -23.80 15.54
C THR A 53 -39.58 -23.60 15.43
N ALA A 54 -40.38 -24.66 15.58
CA ALA A 54 -41.83 -24.58 15.49
C ALA A 54 -42.45 -23.83 16.70
N GLU A 55 -41.80 -23.89 17.85
CA GLU A 55 -42.21 -23.20 19.09
C GLU A 55 -41.79 -21.72 19.09
N LEU A 56 -40.85 -21.33 18.22
CA LEU A 56 -40.38 -19.96 18.08
C LEU A 56 -41.10 -19.25 16.94
N ALA A 57 -42.01 -18.34 17.28
CA ALA A 57 -42.64 -17.48 16.29
C ALA A 57 -41.59 -16.65 15.52
N ASN A 58 -41.89 -16.31 14.26
CA ASN A 58 -41.03 -15.45 13.44
C ASN A 58 -40.69 -14.15 14.19
N ASN A 59 -39.41 -13.76 14.14
CA ASN A 59 -38.87 -12.56 14.81
C ASN A 59 -39.00 -12.55 16.34
N SER A 60 -39.38 -13.67 16.98
CA SER A 60 -39.47 -13.74 18.45
C SER A 60 -38.12 -13.58 19.15
N VAL A 61 -37.04 -14.03 18.50
CA VAL A 61 -35.66 -13.85 18.97
C VAL A 61 -35.12 -12.51 18.46
N THR A 62 -35.23 -11.48 19.29
CA THR A 62 -34.71 -10.13 19.01
C THR A 62 -33.25 -10.01 19.45
N ASN A 63 -32.54 -8.98 18.98
CA ASN A 63 -31.14 -8.76 19.38
C ASN A 63 -30.95 -8.70 20.90
N GLN A 64 -31.91 -8.16 21.66
CA GLN A 64 -31.83 -8.10 23.13
C GLN A 64 -31.89 -9.48 23.80
N LYS A 65 -32.44 -10.50 23.10
CA LYS A 65 -32.49 -11.89 23.58
C LYS A 65 -31.23 -12.68 23.25
N ILE A 66 -30.37 -12.15 22.39
CA ILE A 66 -29.10 -12.77 22.01
C ILE A 66 -28.01 -12.17 22.88
N ALA A 67 -27.40 -12.99 23.74
CA ALA A 67 -26.28 -12.54 24.56
C ALA A 67 -25.08 -12.13 23.68
N ASN A 68 -24.25 -11.21 24.20
CA ASN A 68 -23.02 -10.81 23.53
C ASN A 68 -22.15 -12.06 23.23
N ASN A 69 -21.63 -12.13 22.01
CA ASN A 69 -20.81 -13.24 21.50
C ASN A 69 -21.51 -14.62 21.44
N ALA A 70 -22.83 -14.69 21.61
CA ALA A 70 -23.57 -15.95 21.49
C ALA A 70 -23.50 -16.55 20.08
N VAL A 71 -23.41 -15.69 19.05
CA VAL A 71 -23.17 -16.09 17.66
C VAL A 71 -21.70 -15.85 17.34
N ASN A 72 -20.88 -16.88 17.50
CA ASN A 72 -19.46 -16.85 17.16
C ASN A 72 -19.21 -17.51 15.80
N ALA A 73 -17.96 -17.46 15.32
CA ALA A 73 -17.58 -18.03 14.03
C ALA A 73 -17.94 -19.53 13.89
N ALA A 74 -17.89 -20.32 14.96
CA ALA A 74 -18.27 -21.74 14.93
C ALA A 74 -19.77 -21.97 14.76
N LYS A 75 -20.60 -20.95 14.98
CA LYS A 75 -22.06 -20.97 14.76
C LYS A 75 -22.46 -20.45 13.37
N ILE A 76 -21.53 -19.88 12.62
CA ILE A 76 -21.77 -19.35 11.27
C ILE A 76 -21.18 -20.34 10.27
N GLN A 77 -22.04 -20.91 9.42
CA GLN A 77 -21.60 -21.83 8.38
C GLN A 77 -20.73 -21.10 7.34
N ASN A 78 -19.63 -21.72 6.93
CA ASN A 78 -18.73 -21.13 5.93
C ASN A 78 -19.47 -20.78 4.64
N GLY A 79 -19.20 -19.57 4.13
CA GLY A 79 -19.78 -19.05 2.89
C GLY A 79 -21.20 -18.49 3.01
N THR A 80 -21.82 -18.49 4.20
CA THR A 80 -23.16 -17.90 4.38
C THR A 80 -23.16 -16.38 4.49
N VAL A 81 -22.04 -15.77 4.88
CA VAL A 81 -21.89 -14.30 4.91
C VAL A 81 -21.41 -13.85 3.53
N GLY A 82 -22.34 -13.31 2.73
CA GLY A 82 -22.09 -12.73 1.42
C GLY A 82 -21.96 -11.20 1.46
N THR A 83 -22.02 -10.59 0.28
CA THR A 83 -21.91 -9.12 0.14
C THR A 83 -23.14 -8.39 0.65
N ALA A 84 -24.33 -9.00 0.59
CA ALA A 84 -25.58 -8.41 1.08
C ALA A 84 -25.60 -8.28 2.61
N GLU A 85 -24.93 -9.20 3.31
CA GLU A 85 -24.81 -9.21 4.77
C GLU A 85 -23.75 -8.22 5.28
N LEU A 86 -22.84 -7.78 4.41
CA LEU A 86 -21.81 -6.80 4.73
C LEU A 86 -22.26 -5.39 4.34
N ALA A 87 -22.60 -4.58 5.35
CA ALA A 87 -22.87 -3.16 5.12
C ALA A 87 -21.68 -2.45 4.47
N ASN A 88 -21.95 -1.41 3.68
CA ASN A 88 -20.90 -0.58 3.07
C ASN A 88 -19.92 -0.07 4.12
N ASN A 89 -18.62 -0.16 3.81
CA ASN A 89 -17.51 0.24 4.69
C ASN A 89 -17.42 -0.55 6.02
N SER A 90 -18.16 -1.65 6.19
CA SER A 90 -18.09 -2.48 7.40
C SER A 90 -16.72 -3.14 7.59
N VAL A 91 -16.07 -3.52 6.49
CA VAL A 91 -14.69 -4.06 6.47
C VAL A 91 -13.70 -2.90 6.40
N THR A 92 -13.15 -2.54 7.55
CA THR A 92 -12.13 -1.49 7.69
C THR A 92 -10.73 -2.09 7.70
N ASN A 93 -9.68 -1.28 7.49
CA ASN A 93 -8.29 -1.77 7.51
C ASN A 93 -7.95 -2.57 8.77
N ALA A 94 -8.45 -2.17 9.95
CA ALA A 94 -8.21 -2.89 11.20
C ALA A 94 -8.81 -4.31 11.22
N LYS A 95 -9.80 -4.61 10.37
CA LYS A 95 -10.38 -5.95 10.22
C LYS A 95 -9.62 -6.81 9.20
N ILE A 96 -8.76 -6.21 8.39
CA ILE A 96 -7.95 -6.90 7.40
C ILE A 96 -6.58 -7.16 8.04
N ALA A 97 -6.27 -8.42 8.30
CA ALA A 97 -4.96 -8.77 8.84
C ALA A 97 -3.84 -8.38 7.86
N ASN A 98 -2.63 -8.14 8.40
CA ASN A 98 -1.46 -7.85 7.58
C ASN A 98 -1.24 -8.97 6.55
N ASN A 99 -0.98 -8.59 5.29
CA ASN A 99 -0.82 -9.51 4.16
C ASN A 99 -2.04 -10.40 3.84
N ALA A 100 -3.22 -10.11 4.41
CA ALA A 100 -4.42 -10.88 4.11
C ALA A 100 -4.82 -10.79 2.64
N VAL A 101 -4.65 -9.62 2.02
CA VAL A 101 -4.82 -9.42 0.58
C VAL A 101 -3.46 -9.56 -0.09
N ASN A 102 -3.20 -10.74 -0.67
CA ASN A 102 -1.96 -11.05 -1.39
C ASN A 102 -2.24 -11.14 -2.90
N ALA A 103 -1.19 -11.29 -3.72
CA ALA A 103 -1.31 -11.34 -5.18
C ALA A 103 -2.32 -12.42 -5.65
N ALA A 104 -2.39 -13.58 -4.99
CA ALA A 104 -3.33 -14.64 -5.35
C ALA A 104 -4.81 -14.28 -5.10
N LYS A 105 -5.10 -13.25 -4.29
CA LYS A 105 -6.45 -12.73 -4.05
C LYS A 105 -6.82 -11.54 -4.93
N ILE A 106 -5.87 -11.01 -5.70
CA ILE A 106 -6.08 -9.90 -6.62
C ILE A 106 -6.16 -10.50 -8.01
N GLN A 107 -7.25 -10.25 -8.72
CA GLN A 107 -7.38 -10.71 -10.09
C GLN A 107 -6.40 -9.96 -11.00
N ASP A 108 -5.76 -10.68 -11.91
CA ASP A 108 -4.82 -10.08 -12.84
C ASP A 108 -5.46 -8.97 -13.68
N GLY A 109 -4.76 -7.85 -13.79
CA GLY A 109 -5.21 -6.68 -14.55
C GLY A 109 -6.21 -5.76 -13.85
N THR A 110 -6.68 -6.08 -12.63
CA THR A 110 -7.65 -5.21 -11.93
C THR A 110 -7.02 -4.00 -11.22
N VAL A 111 -5.70 -4.02 -10.99
CA VAL A 111 -4.98 -2.88 -10.42
C VAL A 111 -4.54 -1.97 -11.55
N GLY A 112 -5.29 -0.89 -11.78
CA GLY A 112 -5.01 0.12 -12.77
C GLY A 112 -4.45 1.41 -12.17
N THR A 113 -4.50 2.49 -12.95
CA THR A 113 -3.99 3.81 -12.55
C THR A 113 -4.85 4.48 -11.49
N ALA A 114 -6.15 4.16 -11.41
CA ALA A 114 -7.05 4.72 -10.41
C ALA A 114 -6.78 4.15 -9.00
N GLU A 115 -6.33 2.90 -8.95
CA GLU A 115 -6.00 2.18 -7.72
C GLU A 115 -4.60 2.55 -7.19
N LEU A 116 -3.72 3.05 -8.07
CA LEU A 116 -2.36 3.47 -7.73
C LEU A 116 -2.30 4.98 -7.50
N ALA A 117 -2.10 5.38 -6.25
CA ALA A 117 -1.85 6.79 -5.93
C ALA A 117 -0.62 7.33 -6.69
N ASN A 118 -0.63 8.62 -7.01
CA ASN A 118 0.49 9.28 -7.69
C ASN A 118 1.81 9.03 -6.94
N LYS A 119 2.86 8.64 -7.68
CA LYS A 119 4.20 8.33 -7.15
C LYS A 119 4.25 7.14 -6.14
N SER A 120 3.18 6.36 -6.03
CA SER A 120 3.15 5.19 -5.13
C SER A 120 4.12 4.10 -5.56
N VAL A 121 4.35 3.94 -6.87
CA VAL A 121 5.37 3.05 -7.43
C VAL A 121 6.73 3.77 -7.40
N THR A 122 7.53 3.45 -6.38
CA THR A 122 8.88 3.99 -6.20
C THR A 122 9.90 3.07 -6.86
N ASN A 123 11.13 3.56 -7.10
CA ASN A 123 12.21 2.73 -7.68
C ASN A 123 12.44 1.43 -6.91
N ALA A 124 12.36 1.46 -5.57
CA ALA A 124 12.49 0.27 -4.73
C ALA A 124 11.39 -0.79 -4.94
N LYS A 125 10.24 -0.42 -5.53
CA LYS A 125 9.14 -1.35 -5.88
C LYS A 125 9.30 -1.94 -7.28
N ILE A 126 10.23 -1.41 -8.10
CA ILE A 126 10.48 -1.88 -9.46
C ILE A 126 11.71 -2.77 -9.40
N ALA A 127 11.55 -4.04 -9.76
CA ALA A 127 12.69 -4.94 -9.82
C ALA A 127 13.69 -4.50 -10.89
N ASP A 128 14.98 -4.66 -10.61
CA ASP A 128 16.04 -4.33 -11.56
C ASP A 128 15.80 -5.01 -12.92
N LYS A 129 16.00 -4.26 -14.00
CA LYS A 129 15.85 -4.74 -15.40
C LYS A 129 14.44 -5.22 -15.77
N SER A 130 13.41 -5.00 -14.93
CA SER A 130 12.03 -5.43 -15.22
C SER A 130 11.30 -4.58 -16.27
N ILE A 131 11.82 -3.39 -16.56
CA ILE A 131 11.30 -2.48 -17.57
C ILE A 131 12.03 -2.72 -18.90
N SER A 132 11.32 -3.29 -19.87
CA SER A 132 11.78 -3.51 -21.23
C SER A 132 11.54 -2.27 -22.11
N MET A 133 12.32 -2.09 -23.19
CA MET A 133 12.21 -0.93 -24.10
C MET A 133 10.79 -0.71 -24.69
N VAL A 134 10.01 -1.78 -24.88
CA VAL A 134 8.61 -1.68 -25.35
C VAL A 134 7.68 -0.98 -24.35
N LYS A 135 8.07 -0.89 -23.07
CA LYS A 135 7.31 -0.22 -22.02
C LYS A 135 7.64 1.27 -21.90
N LEU A 136 8.68 1.75 -22.58
CA LEU A 136 9.01 3.18 -22.65
C LEU A 136 8.17 3.86 -23.73
N ASP A 137 7.86 5.13 -23.56
CA ASP A 137 7.21 5.92 -24.60
C ASP A 137 8.13 6.11 -25.82
N ASP A 138 7.52 6.44 -26.96
CA ASP A 138 8.24 6.52 -28.23
C ASP A 138 9.28 7.65 -28.24
N VAL A 139 9.02 8.77 -27.54
CA VAL A 139 9.97 9.89 -27.49
C VAL A 139 11.23 9.46 -26.76
N THR A 140 11.09 8.85 -25.58
CA THR A 140 12.23 8.36 -24.79
C THR A 140 13.00 7.28 -25.56
N ARG A 141 12.30 6.36 -26.22
CA ARG A 141 12.94 5.29 -27.01
C ARG A 141 13.78 5.86 -28.16
N ASN A 142 13.22 6.80 -28.92
CA ASN A 142 13.91 7.45 -30.03
C ASN A 142 15.13 8.26 -29.57
N GLN A 143 15.03 8.94 -28.42
CA GLN A 143 16.16 9.64 -27.84
C GLN A 143 17.32 8.70 -27.50
N LEU A 144 17.01 7.51 -26.97
CA LEU A 144 18.02 6.50 -26.66
C LEU A 144 18.66 5.91 -27.93
N ASP A 145 17.86 5.64 -28.96
CA ASP A 145 18.36 5.15 -30.25
C ASP A 145 19.27 6.18 -30.93
N ASN A 146 18.90 7.46 -30.92
CA ASN A 146 19.73 8.54 -31.41
C ASN A 146 21.04 8.65 -30.62
N ALA A 147 20.99 8.53 -29.29
CA ALA A 147 22.19 8.55 -28.46
C ALA A 147 23.16 7.41 -28.83
N SER A 148 22.64 6.22 -29.12
CA SER A 148 23.43 5.06 -29.60
C SER A 148 24.06 5.31 -30.98
N GLN A 149 23.30 5.92 -31.90
CA GLN A 149 23.83 6.31 -33.22
C GLN A 149 24.96 7.33 -33.10
N VAL A 150 24.82 8.34 -32.21
CA VAL A 150 25.85 9.34 -31.95
C VAL A 150 27.13 8.69 -31.43
N GLN A 151 27.04 7.73 -30.49
CA GLN A 151 28.22 7.01 -30.00
C GLN A 151 28.94 6.22 -31.11
N THR A 152 28.16 5.63 -32.03
CA THR A 152 28.71 4.91 -33.19
C THR A 152 29.47 5.85 -34.13
N LEU A 153 28.87 7.00 -34.47
CA LEU A 153 29.50 8.02 -35.30
C LEU A 153 30.78 8.58 -34.65
N GLN A 154 30.76 8.85 -33.35
CA GLN A 154 31.94 9.28 -32.60
C GLN A 154 33.08 8.25 -32.66
N GLY A 155 32.77 6.95 -32.68
CA GLY A 155 33.74 5.89 -32.90
C GLY A 155 34.37 5.95 -34.31
N GLN A 156 33.54 6.12 -35.33
CA GLN A 156 34.00 6.24 -36.72
C GLN A 156 34.87 7.47 -36.94
N ILE A 157 34.47 8.62 -36.40
CA ILE A 157 35.24 9.87 -36.47
C ILE A 157 36.62 9.68 -35.83
N ARG A 158 36.69 9.11 -34.62
CA ARG A 158 37.99 8.81 -33.97
C ARG A 158 38.87 7.90 -34.83
N ASN A 159 38.30 6.92 -35.52
CA ASN A 159 39.06 6.08 -36.44
C ASN A 159 39.62 6.88 -37.62
N LEU A 160 38.80 7.75 -38.23
CA LEU A 160 39.21 8.60 -39.34
C LEU A 160 40.31 9.59 -38.92
N GLU A 161 40.18 10.22 -37.75
CA GLU A 161 41.18 11.14 -37.21
C GLU A 161 42.56 10.47 -37.01
N GLN A 162 42.58 9.21 -36.58
CA GLN A 162 43.84 8.46 -36.45
C GLN A 162 44.45 8.14 -37.82
N ARG A 163 43.61 7.76 -38.80
CA ARG A 163 44.06 7.50 -40.18
C ARG A 163 44.63 8.75 -40.83
N ILE A 164 43.98 9.90 -40.66
CA ILE A 164 44.45 11.20 -41.15
C ILE A 164 45.81 11.53 -40.54
N ARG A 165 45.97 11.40 -39.21
CA ARG A 165 47.26 11.63 -38.54
C ARG A 165 48.41 10.78 -39.09
N VAL A 166 48.14 9.51 -39.42
CA VAL A 166 49.15 8.63 -40.03
C VAL A 166 49.53 9.11 -41.43
N ILE A 167 48.54 9.52 -42.23
CA ILE A 167 48.77 10.05 -43.59
C ILE A 167 49.57 11.34 -43.54
N GLU A 168 49.21 12.28 -42.66
CA GLU A 168 49.93 13.56 -42.49
C GLU A 168 51.41 13.34 -42.12
N ARG A 169 51.69 12.36 -41.24
CA ARG A 169 53.07 12.01 -40.90
C ARG A 169 53.85 11.46 -42.08
N ARG A 170 53.22 10.62 -42.92
CA ARG A 170 53.88 10.08 -44.12
C ARG A 170 54.18 11.18 -45.13
N LEU A 171 53.22 12.07 -45.39
CA LEU A 171 53.39 13.17 -46.35
C LEU A 171 54.46 14.20 -45.92
N ARG A 172 54.62 14.46 -44.62
CA ARG A 172 55.69 15.36 -44.14
C ARG A 172 57.11 14.82 -44.34
N ILE A 173 57.29 13.52 -44.54
CA ILE A 173 58.62 12.90 -44.68
C ILE A 173 59.15 13.02 -46.12
N ASP A 174 58.29 13.19 -47.12
CA ASP A 174 58.68 13.24 -48.54
C ASP A 174 59.24 14.61 -49.00
N ILE A 175 59.32 15.61 -48.10
CA ILE A 175 59.96 16.90 -48.40
C ILE A 175 61.24 17.03 -47.57
N VAL A 176 62.32 16.39 -48.03
CA VAL A 176 63.67 16.84 -47.69
C VAL A 176 63.91 18.11 -48.52
N VAL A 177 63.55 19.28 -47.98
CA VAL A 177 64.12 20.53 -48.48
C VAL A 177 65.59 20.51 -48.03
N PRO A 178 66.59 20.52 -48.92
CA PRO A 178 67.96 20.79 -48.49
C PRO A 178 67.94 22.15 -47.77
N ASP A 179 68.50 22.21 -46.56
CA ASP A 179 68.64 23.48 -45.84
C ASP A 179 69.23 24.51 -46.81
N PRO A 180 68.60 25.68 -47.01
CA PRO A 180 69.23 26.75 -47.77
C PRO A 180 70.57 27.07 -47.10
N ASP A 181 71.61 27.26 -47.90
CA ASP A 181 72.93 27.68 -47.41
C ASP A 181 72.74 28.81 -46.37
N PRO A 182 73.39 28.73 -45.19
CA PRO A 182 73.19 29.73 -44.15
C PRO A 182 73.52 31.11 -44.71
N ASP A 183 72.61 32.07 -44.52
CA ASP A 183 72.80 33.46 -44.94
C ASP A 183 74.16 33.99 -44.43
N PRO A 184 74.87 34.83 -45.21
CA PRO A 184 76.10 35.45 -44.76
C PRO A 184 75.84 36.23 -43.46
N ILE A 185 76.68 35.96 -42.46
CA ILE A 185 76.60 36.58 -41.13
C ILE A 185 76.67 38.11 -41.30
N PRO A 186 75.65 38.86 -40.87
CA PRO A 186 75.68 40.33 -40.95
C PRO A 186 76.79 40.89 -40.07
N ASP A 187 77.45 41.95 -40.53
CA ASP A 187 78.47 42.69 -39.77
C ASP A 187 77.93 43.07 -38.38
N PRO A 188 78.77 43.00 -37.32
CA PRO A 188 78.33 43.31 -35.97
C PRO A 188 77.82 44.75 -35.87
N VAL A 189 76.59 44.90 -35.38
CA VAL A 189 75.97 46.19 -35.08
C VAL A 189 76.73 46.85 -33.92
N PRO A 190 77.05 48.16 -33.96
CA PRO A 190 77.63 48.86 -32.81
C PRO A 190 76.70 48.75 -31.60
N ASP A 191 77.27 48.40 -30.45
CA ASP A 191 76.54 48.18 -29.20
C ASP A 191 75.78 49.46 -28.78
N PRO A 192 74.44 49.42 -28.60
CA PRO A 192 73.71 50.56 -28.09
C PRO A 192 74.05 50.80 -26.61
N ASP A 193 74.51 52.01 -26.33
CA ASP A 193 74.84 52.59 -25.01
C ASP A 193 73.99 52.02 -23.85
N PRO A 194 74.60 51.46 -22.78
CA PRO A 194 73.86 50.79 -21.72
C PRO A 194 72.89 51.75 -21.00
N ARG A 195 71.59 51.41 -21.05
CA ARG A 195 70.53 52.13 -20.32
C ARG A 195 70.80 52.16 -18.80
N PRO A 196 70.45 53.25 -18.10
CA PRO A 196 70.64 53.36 -16.65
C PRO A 196 69.74 52.38 -15.88
N ARG A 197 70.26 51.89 -14.75
CA ARG A 197 69.61 50.89 -13.86
C ARG A 197 68.28 51.41 -13.30
N PRO A 198 67.20 50.60 -13.24
CA PRO A 198 65.96 50.99 -12.57
C PRO A 198 66.14 51.09 -11.04
N GLY A 199 65.60 52.15 -10.43
CA GLY A 199 65.53 52.33 -8.97
C GLY A 199 64.46 51.46 -8.30
N PRO A 200 64.43 51.38 -6.95
CA PRO A 200 63.58 50.47 -6.21
C PRO A 200 62.08 50.80 -6.32
N VAL A 201 61.28 49.75 -6.47
CA VAL A 201 59.81 49.78 -6.63
C VAL A 201 59.15 50.05 -5.28
N LYS A 202 58.18 50.98 -5.23
CA LYS A 202 57.31 51.19 -4.05
C LYS A 202 56.19 50.14 -4.07
N ASP A 203 56.03 49.43 -2.96
CA ASP A 203 54.95 48.45 -2.76
C ASP A 203 53.57 49.13 -2.75
N LEU A 204 52.61 48.53 -3.49
CA LEU A 204 51.20 48.93 -3.47
C LEU A 204 50.47 48.32 -2.26
N PRO A 205 49.50 49.02 -1.66
CA PRO A 205 48.77 48.53 -0.48
C PRO A 205 47.80 47.39 -0.83
N GLN A 206 47.80 46.35 0.00
CA GLN A 206 46.84 45.25 -0.09
C GLN A 206 45.44 45.73 0.33
N LYS A 207 44.44 45.32 -0.44
CA LYS A 207 43.03 45.64 -0.22
C LYS A 207 42.46 44.67 0.83
N ASP A 208 42.27 45.16 2.05
CA ASP A 208 41.63 44.41 3.13
C ASP A 208 40.19 44.03 2.76
N SER A 209 39.89 42.76 2.95
CA SER A 209 38.56 42.15 2.84
C SER A 209 37.76 42.40 4.12
N SER A 210 36.77 43.30 4.06
CA SER A 210 35.67 43.32 5.03
C SER A 210 34.55 44.23 4.53
N THR A 211 33.43 43.64 4.11
CA THR A 211 32.06 44.16 4.32
C THR A 211 31.03 43.16 3.79
N ASP A 212 30.41 42.42 4.72
CA ASP A 212 28.94 42.20 4.76
C ASP A 212 28.28 43.57 5.09
N PRO A 213 26.98 43.90 4.84
CA PRO A 213 25.79 43.03 4.86
C PRO A 213 24.71 43.36 3.78
N GLU A 214 23.59 42.60 3.77
CA GLU A 214 22.17 43.02 3.61
C GLU A 214 21.30 41.84 3.14
N GLN A 215 20.63 41.17 4.09
CA GLN A 215 19.17 41.14 4.22
C GLN A 215 18.37 42.12 3.34
N GLU A 216 17.41 41.61 2.56
CA GLU A 216 15.98 41.93 2.73
C GLU A 216 15.07 41.01 1.89
N THR A 217 14.03 40.53 2.57
CA THR A 217 12.67 40.07 2.16
C THR A 217 12.43 39.27 0.89
#